data_AF-A0A9W5R0F6-F1
#
_entry.id   AF-A0A9W5R0F6-F1
#
_cell.length_a   1.000
_cell.length_b   1.000
_cell.length_c   1.000
_cell.angle_alpha   90.00
_cell.angle_beta   90.00
_cell.angle_gamma   90.00
#
_symmetry.space_group_name_H-M   'P 1'
#
loop_
_entity.id
_entity.type
_entity.pdbx_description
1 polymer ?
#
loop_
_entity_poly.entity_id
_entity_poly.type
_entity_poly.pdbx_seq_one_letter_code
_entity_poly.pdbx_strand_id
1 'polypeptide(L)'
;MAKDHGGGLGRKTDAEKRLISKIRSDAKKTVEEINGMAYDTARKNKVTAHIKNELKKVTIICGAVRADTGKICSNEPVEGAARCAMHGGYSTGPTSEEGKKRALANLNPRANLVHGLNSKFVMTQEENALYTGLMNHYIEELDLDPMNIIILHRAIMNLIMNERREIAKEGEILDESQSMNDYDSKFLRFAQALGMDRKFQVSTSHKDNQKGVNFNVLFDGM
;
A
#
# COMPACT_ATOMS: atom_id res chain seq x y z
N MET A 1 18.19 6.16 -15.91
CA MET A 1 17.21 6.67 -14.92
C MET A 1 15.93 7.06 -15.64
N ALA A 2 14.97 6.13 -15.75
CA ALA A 2 13.64 6.44 -16.27
C ALA A 2 12.85 7.14 -15.17
N LYS A 3 12.55 8.42 -15.35
CA LYS A 3 11.71 9.19 -14.43
C LYS A 3 10.25 8.84 -14.74
N ASP A 4 9.64 8.05 -13.86
CA ASP A 4 8.18 7.89 -13.81
C ASP A 4 7.56 9.21 -13.34
N HIS A 5 7.36 10.11 -14.29
CA HIS A 5 6.48 11.23 -14.11
C HIS A 5 5.04 10.69 -14.19
N GLY A 6 4.26 10.90 -13.13
CA GLY A 6 2.79 10.80 -13.16
C GLY A 6 2.18 11.86 -14.08
N GLY A 7 2.58 11.84 -15.35
CA GLY A 7 2.15 12.75 -16.40
C GLY A 7 0.86 12.26 -17.01
N GLY A 8 -0.07 13.20 -17.24
CA GLY A 8 -1.23 12.94 -18.09
C GLY A 8 -0.79 12.30 -19.40
N LEU A 9 -1.58 11.36 -19.89
CA LEU A 9 -1.30 10.69 -21.16
C LEU A 9 -1.01 11.76 -22.22
N GLY A 10 0.08 11.62 -22.96
CA GLY A 10 0.55 12.59 -23.95
C GLY A 10 -0.47 12.89 -25.05
N ARG A 11 -0.05 13.59 -26.10
CA ARG A 11 -0.95 13.89 -27.22
C ARG A 11 -1.30 12.61 -27.98
N LYS A 12 -2.59 12.40 -28.24
CA LYS A 12 -3.08 11.30 -29.08
C LYS A 12 -2.50 11.40 -30.49
N THR A 13 -1.96 10.30 -30.99
CA THR A 13 -1.55 10.15 -32.39
C THR A 13 -2.77 10.14 -33.32
N ASP A 14 -2.57 10.38 -34.62
CA ASP A 14 -3.68 10.34 -35.58
C ASP A 14 -4.22 8.93 -35.81
N ALA A 15 -3.40 7.90 -35.59
CA ALA A 15 -3.84 6.51 -35.58
C ALA A 15 -4.79 6.24 -34.41
N GLU A 16 -4.45 6.71 -33.21
CA GLU A 16 -5.31 6.59 -32.03
C GLU A 16 -6.62 7.35 -32.21
N LYS A 17 -6.59 8.59 -32.71
CA LYS A 17 -7.83 9.36 -32.97
C LYS A 17 -8.78 8.61 -33.91
N ARG A 18 -8.24 8.03 -34.99
CA ARG A 18 -9.02 7.22 -35.94
C ARG A 18 -9.62 5.99 -35.29
N LEU A 19 -8.84 5.27 -34.49
CA LEU A 19 -9.35 4.08 -33.79
C LEU A 19 -10.40 4.43 -32.73
N ILE A 20 -10.21 5.52 -31.99
CA ILE A 20 -11.19 6.03 -31.02
C ILE A 20 -12.50 6.39 -31.74
N SER A 21 -12.42 7.04 -32.90
CA SER A 21 -13.60 7.32 -33.72
C SER A 21 -14.37 6.04 -34.07
N LYS A 22 -13.66 4.98 -34.50
CA LYS A 22 -14.26 3.67 -34.78
C LYS A 22 -14.91 3.01 -33.56
N ILE A 23 -14.23 3.07 -32.40
CA ILE A 23 -14.79 2.54 -31.14
C ILE A 23 -16.08 3.26 -30.76
N ARG A 24 -16.14 4.58 -30.96
CA ARG A 24 -17.34 5.38 -30.66
C ARG A 24 -18.48 5.11 -31.63
N SER A 25 -18.20 4.78 -32.89
CA SER A 25 -19.24 4.43 -33.86
C SER A 25 -19.76 3.01 -33.67
N ASP A 26 -18.87 2.04 -33.48
CA ASP A 26 -19.23 0.63 -33.29
C ASP A 26 -18.14 -0.09 -32.49
N ALA A 27 -18.34 -0.15 -31.18
CA ALA A 27 -17.39 -0.77 -30.27
C ALA A 27 -17.32 -2.29 -30.44
N LYS A 28 -18.45 -2.96 -30.73
CA LYS A 28 -18.49 -4.43 -30.87
C LYS A 28 -17.65 -4.87 -32.05
N LYS A 29 -17.93 -4.30 -33.23
CA LYS A 29 -17.17 -4.61 -34.46
C LYS A 29 -15.70 -4.25 -34.34
N THR A 30 -15.38 -3.06 -33.80
CA THR A 30 -13.99 -2.64 -33.64
C THR A 30 -13.21 -3.56 -32.70
N VAL A 31 -13.84 -4.04 -31.62
CA VAL A 31 -13.22 -4.99 -30.70
C VAL A 31 -13.03 -6.36 -31.34
N GLU A 32 -13.99 -6.84 -32.12
CA GLU A 32 -13.85 -8.08 -32.90
C GLU A 32 -12.67 -7.99 -33.87
N GLU A 33 -12.52 -6.89 -34.61
CA GLU A 33 -11.38 -6.66 -35.50
C GLU A 33 -10.03 -6.71 -34.76
N ILE A 34 -9.94 -6.09 -33.57
CA ILE A 34 -8.72 -6.10 -32.74
C ILE A 34 -8.47 -7.51 -32.17
N ASN A 35 -9.52 -8.20 -31.72
CA ASN A 35 -9.44 -9.55 -31.18
C ASN A 35 -9.13 -10.61 -32.27
N GLY A 36 -9.45 -10.32 -33.52
CA GLY A 36 -9.13 -11.15 -34.68
C GLY A 36 -7.69 -11.00 -35.21
N MET A 37 -6.89 -10.08 -34.67
CA MET A 37 -5.49 -9.92 -35.10
C MET A 37 -4.67 -11.18 -34.79
N ALA A 38 -3.89 -11.63 -35.78
CA ALA A 38 -3.10 -12.86 -35.71
C ALA A 38 -2.01 -12.84 -34.63
N TYR A 39 -1.39 -11.68 -34.40
CA TYR A 39 -0.26 -11.54 -33.48
C TYR A 39 -0.61 -10.69 -32.26
N ASP A 40 -0.29 -11.21 -31.08
CA ASP A 40 -0.54 -10.52 -29.80
C ASP A 40 0.29 -9.24 -29.64
N THR A 41 1.51 -9.20 -30.18
CA THR A 41 2.34 -7.98 -30.20
C THR A 41 1.65 -6.85 -30.97
N ALA A 42 1.13 -7.13 -32.16
CA ALA A 42 0.38 -6.14 -32.94
C ALA A 42 -0.87 -5.65 -32.20
N ARG A 43 -1.59 -6.57 -31.54
CA ARG A 43 -2.77 -6.27 -30.73
C ARG A 43 -2.41 -5.36 -29.54
N LYS A 44 -1.40 -5.72 -28.76
CA LYS A 44 -0.92 -4.95 -27.59
C LYS A 44 -0.48 -3.54 -28.00
N ASN A 45 0.25 -3.41 -29.10
CA ASN A 45 0.70 -2.12 -29.62
C ASN A 45 -0.48 -1.23 -30.04
N LYS A 46 -1.58 -1.83 -30.52
CA LYS A 46 -2.80 -1.10 -30.90
C LYS A 46 -3.62 -0.63 -29.69
N VAL A 47 -3.63 -1.41 -28.61
CA VAL A 47 -4.40 -1.12 -27.39
C VAL A 47 -3.60 -0.26 -26.42
N THR A 48 -3.33 0.97 -26.84
CA THR A 48 -2.59 1.96 -26.05
C THR A 48 -3.40 2.44 -24.84
N ALA A 49 -2.76 3.19 -23.93
CA ALA A 49 -3.44 3.75 -22.76
C ALA A 49 -4.61 4.70 -23.14
N HIS A 50 -4.50 5.43 -24.26
CA HIS A 50 -5.61 6.24 -24.78
C HIS A 50 -6.80 5.38 -25.21
N ILE A 51 -6.54 4.27 -25.90
CA ILE A 51 -7.58 3.33 -26.32
C ILE A 51 -8.23 2.66 -25.11
N LYS A 52 -7.43 2.21 -24.13
CA LYS A 52 -7.93 1.66 -22.86
C LYS A 52 -8.87 2.61 -22.15
N ASN A 53 -8.57 3.92 -22.16
CA ASN A 53 -9.41 4.94 -21.54
C ASN A 53 -10.73 5.19 -22.28
N GLU A 54 -10.76 5.03 -23.60
CA GLU A 54 -12.02 5.11 -24.35
C GLU A 54 -12.85 3.84 -24.18
N LEU A 55 -12.24 2.65 -24.17
CA LEU A 55 -12.94 1.38 -23.89
C LEU A 55 -13.59 1.33 -22.50
N LYS A 56 -13.03 2.05 -21.50
CA LYS A 56 -13.64 2.19 -20.17
C LYS A 56 -14.98 2.94 -20.18
N LYS A 57 -15.23 3.78 -21.19
CA LYS A 57 -16.44 4.60 -21.31
C LYS A 57 -17.55 3.89 -22.07
N VAL A 58 -17.24 2.76 -22.70
CA VAL A 58 -18.22 1.98 -23.46
C VAL A 58 -19.06 1.15 -22.50
N THR A 59 -20.38 1.23 -22.62
CA THR A 59 -21.34 0.53 -21.75
C THR A 59 -22.04 -0.65 -22.43
N ILE A 60 -21.75 -0.91 -23.71
CA ILE A 60 -22.34 -2.04 -24.48
C ILE A 60 -21.45 -3.29 -24.51
N ILE A 61 -20.20 -3.18 -24.06
CA ILE A 61 -19.23 -4.27 -23.91
C ILE A 61 -18.37 -4.02 -22.68
N CYS A 62 -17.80 -5.07 -22.11
CA CYS A 62 -16.96 -4.97 -20.93
C CYS A 62 -15.70 -4.12 -21.17
N GLY A 63 -15.04 -4.23 -22.32
CA GLY A 63 -13.88 -3.40 -22.68
C GLY A 63 -12.62 -3.60 -21.81
N ALA A 64 -12.58 -4.61 -20.93
CA ALA A 64 -11.40 -4.91 -20.13
C ALA A 64 -10.31 -5.55 -21.02
N VAL A 65 -9.04 -5.19 -20.81
CA VAL A 65 -7.94 -5.65 -21.68
C VAL A 65 -7.04 -6.59 -20.92
N ARG A 66 -6.89 -7.83 -21.41
CA ARG A 66 -5.98 -8.80 -20.80
C ARG A 66 -4.52 -8.41 -21.07
N ALA A 67 -3.69 -8.45 -20.03
CA ALA A 67 -2.28 -8.04 -20.14
C ALA A 67 -1.41 -9.03 -20.93
N ASP A 68 -1.75 -10.32 -20.85
CA ASP A 68 -1.04 -11.44 -21.48
C ASP A 68 -1.16 -11.45 -23.01
N THR A 69 -2.34 -11.17 -23.54
CA THR A 69 -2.71 -11.33 -24.96
C THR A 69 -3.08 -10.01 -25.62
N GLY A 70 -3.41 -8.98 -24.84
CA GLY A 70 -3.96 -7.71 -25.32
C GLY A 70 -5.43 -7.82 -25.77
N LYS A 71 -6.08 -8.98 -25.61
CA LYS A 71 -7.47 -9.18 -26.02
C LYS A 71 -8.41 -8.33 -25.18
N ILE A 72 -9.42 -7.77 -25.83
CA ILE A 72 -10.43 -6.92 -25.20
C ILE A 72 -11.66 -7.79 -24.91
N CYS A 73 -12.17 -7.75 -23.69
CA CYS A 73 -13.36 -8.49 -23.30
C CYS A 73 -14.60 -7.91 -24.00
N SER A 74 -15.26 -8.73 -24.80
CA SER A 74 -16.49 -8.39 -25.55
C SER A 74 -17.78 -8.77 -24.81
N ASN A 75 -17.69 -9.41 -23.64
CA ASN A 75 -18.86 -9.79 -22.85
C ASN A 75 -19.69 -8.56 -22.48
N GLU A 76 -20.99 -8.75 -22.33
CA GLU A 76 -21.90 -7.69 -21.92
C GLU A 76 -21.60 -7.24 -20.48
N PRO A 77 -21.65 -5.93 -20.19
CA PRO A 77 -21.55 -5.44 -18.83
C PRO A 77 -22.71 -5.90 -17.95
N VAL A 78 -22.49 -5.89 -16.64
CA VAL A 78 -23.59 -6.01 -15.68
C VAL A 78 -24.47 -4.76 -15.80
N GLU A 79 -25.79 -4.90 -15.61
CA GLU A 79 -26.72 -3.78 -15.64
C GLU A 79 -26.27 -2.65 -14.69
N GLY A 80 -26.22 -1.42 -15.22
CA GLY A 80 -25.75 -0.25 -14.46
C GLY A 80 -24.22 -0.14 -14.29
N ALA A 81 -23.43 -1.08 -14.83
CA ALA A 81 -21.97 -1.06 -14.79
C ALA A 81 -21.35 -0.96 -16.18
N ALA A 82 -20.07 -0.55 -16.24
CA ALA A 82 -19.28 -0.51 -17.49
C ALA A 82 -18.50 -1.81 -17.76
N ARG A 83 -18.50 -2.76 -16.82
CA ARG A 83 -17.72 -4.02 -16.89
C ARG A 83 -18.62 -5.24 -16.69
N CYS A 84 -18.18 -6.40 -17.18
CA CYS A 84 -18.87 -7.67 -16.94
C CYS A 84 -18.55 -8.24 -15.56
N ALA A 85 -19.31 -9.24 -15.12
CA ALA A 85 -19.15 -9.94 -13.84
C ALA A 85 -17.69 -10.35 -13.55
N MET A 86 -16.99 -10.90 -14.56
CA MET A 86 -15.62 -11.40 -14.43
C MET A 86 -14.55 -10.30 -14.32
N HIS A 87 -14.89 -9.05 -14.65
CA HIS A 87 -13.95 -7.93 -14.67
C HIS A 87 -14.42 -6.76 -13.81
N GLY A 88 -15.04 -7.07 -12.66
CA GLY A 88 -15.43 -6.06 -11.66
C GLY A 88 -16.71 -5.30 -12.02
N GLY A 89 -17.62 -5.93 -12.78
CA GLY A 89 -18.95 -5.38 -13.05
C GLY A 89 -19.84 -5.35 -11.80
N TYR A 90 -19.62 -6.28 -10.87
CA TYR A 90 -20.23 -6.21 -9.54
C TYR A 90 -19.42 -5.29 -8.63
N SER A 91 -20.12 -4.57 -7.72
CA SER A 91 -19.44 -3.82 -6.67
C SER A 91 -18.54 -4.75 -5.87
N THR A 92 -17.23 -4.51 -5.92
CA THR A 92 -16.25 -5.24 -5.11
C THR A 92 -16.18 -4.75 -3.67
N GLY A 93 -16.84 -3.62 -3.37
CA GLY A 93 -16.91 -3.04 -2.04
C GLY A 93 -18.32 -3.12 -1.42
N PRO A 94 -18.42 -3.02 -0.09
CA PRO A 94 -19.70 -2.99 0.59
C PRO A 94 -20.51 -1.75 0.19
N THR A 95 -21.74 -1.97 -0.28
CA THR A 95 -22.67 -0.90 -0.65
C THR A 95 -23.59 -0.49 0.50
N SER A 96 -23.90 -1.41 1.42
CA SER A 96 -24.72 -1.13 2.60
C SER A 96 -23.94 -0.36 3.67
N GLU A 97 -24.63 0.45 4.46
CA GLU A 97 -24.04 1.18 5.59
C GLU A 97 -23.42 0.24 6.62
N GLU A 98 -24.06 -0.90 6.90
CA GLU A 98 -23.53 -1.95 7.77
C GLU A 98 -22.25 -2.57 7.19
N GLY A 99 -22.21 -2.81 5.88
CA GLY A 99 -21.04 -3.32 5.19
C GLY A 99 -19.88 -2.33 5.23
N LYS A 100 -20.15 -1.04 5.02
CA LYS A 100 -19.16 0.04 5.13
C LYS A 100 -18.62 0.14 6.55
N LYS A 101 -19.48 0.09 7.57
CA LYS A 101 -19.09 0.09 8.99
C LYS A 101 -18.19 -1.10 9.34
N ARG A 102 -18.52 -2.32 8.88
CA ARG A 102 -17.64 -3.49 9.07
C ARG A 102 -16.30 -3.34 8.35
N ALA A 103 -16.30 -2.82 7.13
CA ALA A 103 -15.05 -2.57 6.40
C ALA A 103 -14.19 -1.51 7.08
N LEU A 104 -14.80 -0.46 7.63
CA LEU A 104 -14.12 0.56 8.44
C LEU A 104 -13.60 -0.02 9.77
N ALA A 105 -14.38 -0.86 10.45
CA ALA A 105 -13.96 -1.51 11.69
C ALA A 105 -12.81 -2.50 11.48
N ASN A 106 -12.77 -3.17 10.32
CA ASN A 106 -11.68 -4.07 9.93
C ASN A 106 -10.50 -3.32 9.29
N LEU A 107 -10.61 -2.00 9.09
CA LEU A 107 -9.52 -1.21 8.56
C LEU A 107 -8.46 -1.09 9.65
N ASN A 108 -7.33 -1.76 9.44
CA ASN A 108 -6.21 -1.65 10.36
C ASN A 108 -5.87 -0.15 10.58
N PRO A 109 -5.71 0.34 11.83
CA PRO A 109 -5.39 1.75 12.13
C PRO A 109 -4.20 2.29 11.32
N ARG A 110 -3.34 1.39 10.83
CA ARG A 110 -2.12 1.67 10.06
C ARG A 110 -2.34 1.78 8.55
N ALA A 111 -3.54 1.50 8.04
CA ALA A 111 -3.82 1.51 6.60
C ALA A 111 -3.45 2.87 5.95
N ASN A 112 -3.67 3.97 6.68
CA ASN A 112 -3.31 5.31 6.25
C ASN A 112 -1.78 5.55 6.20
N LEU A 113 -1.00 4.85 7.04
CA LEU A 113 0.45 4.98 7.08
C LEU A 113 1.11 4.26 5.89
N VAL A 114 0.57 3.10 5.49
CA VAL A 114 1.09 2.28 4.39
C VAL A 114 0.65 2.82 3.03
N HIS A 115 -0.66 3.03 2.84
CA HIS A 115 -1.22 3.44 1.54
C HIS A 115 -1.27 4.95 1.35
N GLY A 116 -1.02 5.74 2.40
CA GLY A 116 -0.94 7.21 2.34
C GLY A 116 0.50 7.70 2.42
N LEU A 117 0.95 7.98 3.65
CA LEU A 117 2.21 8.70 3.93
C LEU A 117 3.44 8.04 3.28
N ASN A 118 3.48 6.70 3.27
CA ASN A 118 4.59 5.93 2.71
C ASN A 118 4.26 5.29 1.37
N SER A 119 3.27 5.79 0.63
CA SER A 119 2.85 5.22 -0.66
C SER A 119 3.96 5.09 -1.72
N LYS A 120 5.00 5.92 -1.64
CA LYS A 120 6.17 5.87 -2.53
C LYS A 120 7.29 4.96 -2.02
N PHE A 121 7.21 4.54 -0.76
CA PHE A 121 8.20 3.68 -0.14
C PHE A 121 7.82 2.22 -0.37
N VAL A 122 8.70 1.49 -1.05
CA VAL A 122 8.50 0.07 -1.34
C VAL A 122 9.29 -0.75 -0.33
N MET A 123 8.59 -1.47 0.54
CA MET A 123 9.16 -2.48 1.45
C MET A 123 9.35 -3.81 0.73
N THR A 124 10.38 -4.57 1.10
CA THR A 124 10.45 -6.00 0.77
C THR A 124 9.38 -6.77 1.56
N GLN A 125 9.20 -8.06 1.24
CA GLN A 125 8.23 -8.89 1.97
C GLN A 125 8.63 -9.07 3.44
N GLU A 126 9.92 -9.24 3.70
CA GLU A 126 10.51 -9.42 5.02
C GLU A 126 10.38 -8.15 5.87
N GLU A 127 10.69 -6.98 5.29
CA GLU A 127 10.53 -5.69 5.97
C GLU A 127 9.07 -5.40 6.29
N ASN A 128 8.16 -5.73 5.37
CA ASN A 128 6.73 -5.56 5.59
C ASN A 128 6.22 -6.50 6.68
N ALA A 129 6.73 -7.74 6.74
CA ALA A 129 6.41 -8.69 7.80
C ALA A 129 6.92 -8.21 9.16
N LEU A 130 8.16 -7.73 9.25
CA LEU A 130 8.73 -7.14 10.47
C LEU A 130 7.92 -5.93 10.93
N TYR A 131 7.69 -4.98 10.01
CA TYR A 131 6.90 -3.78 10.29
C TYR A 131 5.52 -4.15 10.81
N THR A 132 4.83 -5.06 10.11
CA THR A 132 3.48 -5.49 10.48
C THR A 132 3.47 -6.17 11.85
N GLY A 133 4.37 -7.13 12.09
CA GLY A 133 4.47 -7.84 13.37
C GLY A 133 4.71 -6.90 14.54
N LEU A 134 5.68 -5.99 14.42
CA LEU A 134 6.05 -5.09 15.51
C LEU A 134 4.92 -4.14 15.90
N MET A 135 4.23 -3.48 14.94
CA MET A 135 3.14 -2.61 15.40
C MET A 135 1.87 -3.33 15.78
N ASN A 136 1.56 -4.51 15.25
CA ASN A 136 0.41 -5.22 15.78
C ASN A 136 0.65 -5.60 17.24
N HIS A 137 1.86 -6.10 17.55
CA HIS A 137 2.24 -6.41 18.93
C HIS A 137 2.19 -5.16 19.83
N TYR A 138 2.89 -4.08 19.48
CA TYR A 138 3.00 -2.93 20.38
C TYR A 138 1.77 -2.02 20.43
N ILE A 139 0.92 -1.99 19.40
CA ILE A 139 -0.36 -1.26 19.48
C ILE A 139 -1.26 -1.93 20.53
N GLU A 140 -1.30 -3.26 20.53
CA GLU A 140 -2.11 -4.03 21.49
C GLU A 140 -1.49 -4.02 22.88
N GLU A 141 -0.18 -4.31 23.00
CA GLU A 141 0.52 -4.41 24.28
C GLU A 141 0.54 -3.09 25.07
N LEU A 142 0.70 -1.96 24.38
CA LEU A 142 0.84 -0.65 25.02
C LEU A 142 -0.45 0.18 24.98
N ASP A 143 -1.53 -0.33 24.38
CA ASP A 143 -2.81 0.38 24.20
C ASP A 143 -2.61 1.80 23.62
N LEU A 144 -1.93 1.88 22.47
CA LEU A 144 -1.43 3.15 21.95
C LEU A 144 -2.54 4.03 21.35
N ASP A 145 -2.57 5.29 21.76
CA ASP A 145 -3.36 6.32 21.09
C ASP A 145 -2.79 6.68 19.70
N PRO A 146 -3.57 7.36 18.83
CA PRO A 146 -3.15 7.67 17.46
C PRO A 146 -1.80 8.40 17.32
N MET A 147 -1.44 9.27 18.27
CA MET A 147 -0.14 9.96 18.25
C MET A 147 0.99 8.99 18.56
N ASN A 148 0.81 8.12 19.55
CA ASN A 148 1.80 7.11 19.91
C ASN A 148 1.95 6.02 18.83
N ILE A 149 0.89 5.70 18.08
CA ILE A 149 0.98 4.87 16.87
C ILE A 149 1.91 5.49 15.83
N ILE A 150 1.88 6.81 15.66
CA ILE A 150 2.79 7.53 14.75
C ILE A 150 4.23 7.47 15.26
N ILE A 151 4.45 7.63 16.57
CA ILE A 151 5.79 7.52 17.17
C ILE A 151 6.36 6.11 16.93
N LEU A 152 5.53 5.08 17.14
CA LEU A 152 5.91 3.69 16.89
C LEU A 152 6.24 3.44 15.41
N HIS A 153 5.41 3.98 14.50
CA HIS A 153 5.69 3.95 13.08
C HIS A 153 7.04 4.58 12.76
N ARG A 154 7.33 5.76 13.32
CA ARG A 154 8.60 6.46 13.11
C ARG A 154 9.77 5.65 13.67
N ALA A 155 9.63 5.01 14.82
CA ALA A 155 10.66 4.14 15.38
C ALA A 155 11.01 3.01 14.40
N ILE A 156 10.03 2.21 14.00
CA ILE A 156 10.27 1.03 13.16
C ILE A 156 10.76 1.41 11.76
N MET A 157 10.27 2.52 11.19
CA MET A 157 10.81 3.02 9.91
C MET A 157 12.29 3.39 10.01
N ASN A 158 12.72 4.02 11.11
CA ASN A 158 14.13 4.32 11.30
C ASN A 158 14.96 3.04 11.47
N LEU A 159 14.44 2.02 12.17
CA LEU A 159 15.09 0.71 12.25
C LEU A 159 15.28 0.10 10.85
N ILE A 160 14.23 0.03 10.03
CA ILE A 160 14.32 -0.51 8.66
C ILE A 160 15.31 0.28 7.79
N MET A 161 15.32 1.61 7.91
CA MET A 161 16.29 2.45 7.18
C MET A 161 17.73 2.21 7.65
N ASN A 162 17.93 1.96 8.95
CA ASN A 162 19.24 1.63 9.50
C ASN A 162 19.75 0.30 8.94
N GLU A 163 18.91 -0.75 8.95
CA GLU A 163 19.26 -2.06 8.40
C GLU A 163 19.61 -1.97 6.91
N ARG A 164 18.80 -1.27 6.11
CA ARG A 164 19.12 -1.02 4.70
C ARG A 164 20.47 -0.32 4.52
N ARG A 165 20.80 0.62 5.41
CA ARG A 165 22.07 1.34 5.38
C ARG A 165 23.24 0.43 5.75
N GLU A 166 23.12 -0.41 6.77
CA GLU A 166 24.18 -1.34 7.16
C GLU A 166 24.44 -2.38 6.05
N ILE A 167 23.37 -2.92 5.44
CA ILE A 167 23.50 -3.79 4.25
C ILE A 167 24.19 -3.06 3.09
N ALA A 168 23.84 -1.79 2.84
CA ALA A 168 24.47 -0.99 1.79
C ALA A 168 25.93 -0.61 2.10
N LYS A 169 26.28 -0.41 3.38
CA LYS A 169 27.66 -0.22 3.86
C LYS A 169 28.49 -1.46 3.64
N GLU A 170 27.98 -2.63 4.02
CA GLU A 170 28.65 -3.92 3.80
C GLU A 170 28.86 -4.21 2.30
N GLY A 171 28.01 -3.65 1.42
CA GLY A 171 28.13 -3.72 -0.03
C GLY A 171 28.89 -2.58 -0.73
N GLU A 172 29.49 -1.64 0.02
CA GLU A 172 30.22 -0.45 -0.47
C GLU A 172 29.50 0.37 -1.58
N ILE A 173 28.23 0.72 -1.38
CA ILE A 173 27.60 1.82 -2.15
C ILE A 173 26.92 2.76 -1.17
N LEU A 174 27.70 3.68 -0.59
CA LEU A 174 27.14 4.82 0.13
C LEU A 174 27.32 6.10 -0.66
N ASP A 175 26.21 6.77 -0.95
CA ASP A 175 26.18 8.19 -1.27
C ASP A 175 26.51 9.00 0.01
N GLU A 176 27.35 10.03 -0.08
CA GLU A 176 27.81 10.83 1.07
C GLU A 176 26.64 11.42 1.89
N SER A 177 25.50 11.67 1.24
CA SER A 177 24.27 12.14 1.89
C SER A 177 23.62 11.12 2.84
N GLN A 178 23.77 9.82 2.58
CA GLN A 178 23.24 8.72 3.40
C GLN A 178 24.11 8.48 4.65
N SER A 179 25.40 8.79 4.57
CA SER A 179 26.35 8.71 5.69
C SER A 179 25.95 9.64 6.85
N MET A 180 25.33 10.78 6.54
CA MET A 180 24.95 11.81 7.51
C MET A 180 23.63 11.54 8.26
N ASN A 181 22.85 10.54 7.84
CA ASN A 181 21.56 10.25 8.47
C ASN A 181 21.72 9.32 9.69
N ASP A 182 21.48 9.87 10.88
CA ASP A 182 21.47 9.14 12.15
C ASP A 182 20.09 8.50 12.41
N TYR A 183 19.86 7.34 11.81
CA TYR A 183 18.62 6.56 11.98
C TYR A 183 18.54 5.91 13.37
N ASP A 184 19.66 5.40 13.91
CA ASP A 184 19.68 4.74 15.23
C ASP A 184 19.32 5.68 16.37
N SER A 185 19.89 6.88 16.43
CA SER A 185 19.51 7.82 17.49
C SER A 185 18.03 8.21 17.39
N LYS A 186 17.47 8.31 16.18
CA LYS A 186 16.04 8.58 16.00
C LYS A 186 15.19 7.40 16.47
N PHE A 187 15.56 6.17 16.11
CA PHE A 187 14.91 4.96 16.59
C PHE A 187 14.91 4.91 18.12
N LEU A 188 16.08 5.06 18.75
CA LEU A 188 16.22 5.03 20.21
C LEU A 188 15.37 6.11 20.89
N ARG A 189 15.34 7.34 20.36
CA ARG A 189 14.52 8.42 20.91
C ARG A 189 13.02 8.11 20.85
N PHE A 190 12.55 7.55 19.74
CA PHE A 190 11.13 7.19 19.61
C PHE A 190 10.77 5.98 20.47
N ALA A 191 11.66 4.98 20.58
CA ALA A 191 11.46 3.84 21.47
C ALA A 191 11.39 4.27 22.95
N GLN A 192 12.28 5.17 23.38
CA GLN A 192 12.25 5.77 24.71
C GLN A 192 10.99 6.59 24.97
N ALA A 193 10.51 7.35 23.98
CA ALA A 193 9.27 8.12 24.10
C ALA A 193 8.05 7.23 24.35
N LEU A 194 8.09 5.98 23.91
CA LEU A 194 7.06 4.96 24.16
C LEU A 194 7.31 4.11 25.41
N GLY A 195 8.36 4.40 26.18
CA GLY A 195 8.73 3.60 27.36
C GLY A 195 9.13 2.16 27.02
N MET A 196 9.61 1.92 25.80
CA MET A 196 10.02 0.57 25.35
C MET A 196 11.41 0.18 25.87
N ASP A 197 12.10 1.08 26.56
CA ASP A 197 13.40 0.76 27.11
C ASP A 197 13.26 -0.18 28.32
N ARG A 198 14.10 -1.22 28.33
CA ARG A 198 14.10 -2.22 29.41
C ARG A 198 14.26 -1.57 30.79
N LYS A 199 15.03 -0.49 30.89
CA LYS A 199 15.26 0.22 32.16
C LYS A 199 13.97 0.81 32.72
N PHE A 200 13.12 1.39 31.88
CA PHE A 200 11.80 1.87 32.25
C PHE A 200 10.88 0.70 32.63
N GLN A 201 10.84 -0.36 31.84
CA GLN A 201 9.99 -1.55 32.10
C GLN A 201 10.29 -2.21 33.44
N VAL A 202 11.57 -2.32 33.81
CA VAL A 202 12.00 -2.89 35.10
C VAL A 202 12.10 -1.85 36.23
N SER A 203 11.76 -0.59 35.96
CA SER A 203 11.88 0.48 36.95
C SER A 203 10.86 0.28 38.08
N THR A 204 11.27 0.57 39.32
CA THR A 204 10.35 0.55 40.48
C THR A 204 9.18 1.53 40.32
N SER A 205 9.30 2.52 39.44
CA SER A 205 8.24 3.47 39.08
C SER A 205 7.19 2.91 38.10
N HIS A 206 7.45 1.79 37.41
CA HIS A 206 6.53 1.22 36.44
C HIS A 206 5.24 0.73 37.11
N LYS A 207 4.09 0.97 36.48
CA LYS A 207 2.76 0.66 37.02
C LYS A 207 2.56 -0.84 37.32
N ASP A 208 3.15 -1.69 36.49
CA ASP A 208 3.03 -3.16 36.58
C ASP A 208 4.05 -3.80 37.54
N ASN A 209 4.99 -3.03 38.10
CA ASN A 209 5.96 -3.54 39.07
C ASN A 209 5.39 -3.46 40.49
N GLN A 210 5.36 -4.60 41.18
CA GLN A 210 4.74 -4.74 42.49
C GLN A 210 5.55 -3.96 43.55
N LYS A 211 5.02 -2.82 43.99
CA LYS A 211 5.62 -1.93 45.02
C LYS A 211 5.39 -2.45 46.45
N GLY A 212 5.35 -3.77 46.63
CA GLY A 212 5.07 -4.41 47.90
C GLY A 212 6.22 -4.21 48.88
N VAL A 213 6.31 -3.04 49.51
CA VAL A 213 7.14 -2.85 50.70
C VAL A 213 6.41 -3.54 51.85
N ASN A 214 6.88 -4.72 52.23
CA ASN A 214 6.35 -5.42 53.39
C ASN A 214 6.90 -4.79 54.67
N PHE A 215 6.15 -3.83 55.23
CA PHE A 215 6.52 -3.16 56.47
C PHE A 215 6.52 -4.08 57.70
N ASN A 216 5.92 -5.28 57.63
CA ASN A 216 5.92 -6.22 58.74
C ASN A 216 7.35 -6.72 59.06
N VAL A 217 8.27 -6.68 58.08
CA VAL A 217 9.67 -7.09 58.25
C VAL A 217 10.46 -6.11 59.15
N LEU A 218 9.97 -4.87 59.34
CA LEU A 218 10.60 -3.89 60.23
C LEU A 218 10.22 -4.07 61.70
N PHE A 219 9.16 -4.84 62.00
CA PHE A 219 8.63 -5.01 63.35
C PHE A 219 8.80 -6.43 63.91
N ASP A 220 9.25 -7.40 63.12
CA ASP A 220 9.52 -8.78 63.58
C ASP A 220 10.82 -8.94 64.41
N GLY A 221 11.50 -7.83 64.72
CA GLY A 221 12.75 -7.80 65.50
C GLY A 221 12.76 -6.85 66.69
N MET A 222 11.60 -6.29 67.10
CA MET A 222 11.45 -5.50 68.33
C MET A 222 10.62 -6.24 69.37
#